data_AF-A0A177ZQD5-F1
#
_entry.id   AF-A0A177ZQD5-F1
#
_cell.length_a   1.000
_cell.length_b   1.000
_cell.length_c   1.000
_cell.angle_alpha   90.00
_cell.angle_beta   90.00
_cell.angle_gamma   90.00
#
_symmetry.space_group_name_H-M   'P 1'
#
loop_
_entity.id
_entity.type
_entity.pdbx_description
1 polymer ?
#
loop_
_entity_poly.entity_id
_entity_poly.type
_entity_poly.pdbx_seq_one_letter_code
_entity_poly.pdbx_strand_id
1 'polypeptide(L)'
;MDLTKNFLQQDVHKAFEEYVCATNCAFIQNQAIEEGDYKTALRMAENVTRSLRELDRLKEKKKAEDELRHYSIILITQQLGG
;
A
#
# COMPACT_ATOMS: atom_id res chain seq x y z
N MET A 1 -11.77 0.99 2.33
CA MET A 1 -10.78 -0.04 1.95
C MET A 1 -10.63 -1.01 3.11
N ASP A 2 -10.67 -2.32 2.88
CA ASP A 2 -10.38 -3.32 3.93
C ASP A 2 -8.86 -3.58 3.96
N LEU A 3 -8.17 -2.98 4.92
CA LEU A 3 -6.70 -3.04 5.01
C LEU A 3 -6.20 -4.43 5.37
N THR A 4 -6.94 -5.16 6.19
CA THR A 4 -6.52 -6.48 6.70
C THR A 4 -6.50 -7.56 5.61
N LYS A 5 -7.26 -7.36 4.53
CA LYS A 5 -7.23 -8.25 3.36
C LYS A 5 -6.07 -7.97 2.41
N ASN A 6 -5.63 -6.71 2.34
CA ASN A 6 -4.70 -6.24 1.32
C ASN A 6 -3.24 -6.16 1.80
N PHE A 7 -3.02 -6.21 3.11
CA PHE A 7 -1.69 -6.06 3.72
C PHE A 7 -1.43 -7.16 4.75
N LEU A 8 -0.15 -7.43 5.02
CA LEU A 8 0.24 -8.29 6.12
C LEU A 8 -0.21 -7.67 7.44
N GLN A 9 -0.59 -8.50 8.42
CA GLN A 9 -1.12 -8.03 9.70
C GLN A 9 -0.19 -7.03 10.40
N GLN A 10 1.12 -7.29 10.34
CA GLN A 10 2.17 -6.42 10.89
C GLN A 10 2.32 -5.08 10.18
N ASP A 11 1.87 -4.98 8.92
CA ASP A 11 1.99 -3.80 8.07
C ASP A 11 0.69 -2.99 8.01
N VAL A 12 -0.42 -3.48 8.60
CA VAL A 12 -1.75 -2.82 8.54
C VAL A 12 -1.70 -1.40 9.09
N HIS A 13 -0.99 -1.16 10.19
CA HIS A 13 -0.88 0.18 10.77
C HIS A 13 -0.18 1.15 9.83
N LYS A 14 0.97 0.74 9.26
CA LYS A 14 1.70 1.55 8.28
C LYS A 14 0.88 1.80 7.02
N ALA A 15 0.17 0.79 6.52
CA ALA A 15 -0.71 0.95 5.38
C ALA A 15 -1.86 1.93 5.67
N PHE A 16 -2.37 1.97 6.90
CA PHE A 16 -3.36 2.97 7.31
C PHE A 16 -2.77 4.38 7.29
N GLU A 17 -1.57 4.58 7.84
CA GLU A 17 -0.89 5.88 7.84
C GLU A 17 -0.67 6.42 6.41
N GLU A 18 -0.16 5.58 5.51
CA GLU A 18 0.08 5.96 4.11
C GLU A 18 -1.23 6.21 3.36
N TYR A 19 -2.29 5.43 3.64
CA TYR A 19 -3.61 5.69 3.08
C TYR A 19 -4.15 7.05 3.48
N VAL A 20 -4.11 7.37 4.79
CA VAL A 20 -4.55 8.68 5.32
C VAL A 20 -3.70 9.81 4.73
N CYS A 21 -2.38 9.62 4.64
CA CYS A 21 -1.48 10.59 4.04
C CYS A 21 -1.84 10.88 2.58
N ALA A 22 -2.04 9.83 1.77
CA ALA A 22 -2.41 9.95 0.37
C ALA A 22 -3.76 10.68 0.19
N THR A 23 -4.78 10.32 0.98
CA THR A 23 -6.10 10.95 0.86
C THR A 23 -6.08 12.42 1.28
N ASN A 24 -5.39 12.75 2.37
CA ASN A 24 -5.30 14.13 2.86
C ASN A 24 -4.48 15.00 1.90
N CYS A 25 -3.35 14.50 1.38
CA CYS A 25 -2.55 15.24 0.41
C CYS A 25 -3.32 15.45 -0.90
N ALA A 26 -4.08 14.47 -1.37
CA ALA A 26 -4.92 14.62 -2.56
C ALA A 26 -6.03 15.67 -2.37
N PHE A 27 -6.63 15.73 -1.18
CA PHE A 27 -7.60 16.78 -0.84
C PHE A 27 -6.97 18.18 -0.91
N ILE A 28 -5.82 18.38 -0.26
CA ILE A 28 -5.11 19.67 -0.26
C ILE A 28 -4.61 20.02 -1.66
N GLN A 29 -4.15 19.03 -2.43
CA GLN A 29 -3.73 19.21 -3.83
C GLN A 29 -4.87 19.82 -4.66
N ASN A 30 -6.08 19.26 -4.56
CA ASN A 30 -7.22 19.74 -5.32
C ASN A 30 -7.62 21.16 -4.93
N GLN A 31 -7.65 21.46 -3.63
CA GLN A 31 -7.90 22.81 -3.16
C GLN A 31 -6.87 23.81 -3.71
N ALA A 32 -5.57 23.46 -3.68
CA ALA A 32 -4.51 24.31 -4.20
C ALA A 32 -4.63 24.54 -5.72
N ILE A 33 -5.14 23.56 -6.49
CA ILE A 33 -5.43 23.72 -7.92
C ILE A 33 -6.55 24.73 -8.14
N GLU A 34 -7.64 24.62 -7.37
CA GLU A 34 -8.79 25.54 -7.45
C GLU A 34 -8.40 26.98 -7.10
N GLU A 35 -7.48 27.17 -6.17
CA GLU A 35 -6.96 28.48 -5.73
C GLU A 35 -5.84 29.02 -6.63
N GLY A 36 -5.33 28.23 -7.59
CA GLY A 36 -4.20 28.60 -8.45
C GLY A 36 -2.82 28.54 -7.78
N ASP A 37 -2.72 27.97 -6.57
CA ASP A 37 -1.44 27.69 -5.89
C ASP A 37 -0.81 26.39 -6.42
N TYR A 38 -0.29 26.45 -7.64
CA TYR A 38 0.31 25.29 -8.29
C TYR A 38 1.58 24.78 -7.59
N LYS A 39 2.26 25.61 -6.79
CA LYS A 39 3.44 25.18 -6.03
C LYS A 39 3.03 24.25 -4.90
N THR A 40 1.98 24.59 -4.16
CA THR A 40 1.43 23.68 -3.14
C THR A 40 0.84 22.43 -3.78
N ALA A 41 0.12 22.57 -4.89
CA ALA A 41 -0.44 21.42 -5.62
C ALA A 41 0.65 20.41 -6.02
N LEU A 42 1.76 20.87 -6.62
CA LEU A 42 2.87 20.01 -7.02
C LEU A 42 3.49 19.27 -5.82
N ARG A 43 3.75 19.99 -4.72
CA ARG A 43 4.29 19.38 -3.50
C ARG A 43 3.35 18.31 -2.91
N MET A 44 2.04 18.55 -2.93
CA MET A 44 1.07 17.56 -2.46
C MET A 44 1.00 16.35 -3.41
N ALA A 45 1.12 16.56 -4.72
CA ALA A 45 1.17 15.47 -5.71
C ALA A 45 2.37 14.53 -5.47
N GLU A 46 3.53 15.08 -5.11
CA GLU A 46 4.72 14.30 -4.74
C GLU A 46 4.46 13.43 -3.50
N ASN A 47 3.82 14.00 -2.48
CA ASN A 47 3.45 13.26 -1.26
C ASN A 47 2.44 12.14 -1.55
N VAL A 48 1.40 12.41 -2.35
CA VAL A 48 0.45 11.38 -2.81
C VAL A 48 1.20 10.26 -3.52
N THR A 49 2.05 10.61 -4.49
CA THR A 49 2.82 9.63 -5.25
C THR A 49 3.70 8.75 -4.36
N ARG A 50 4.37 9.36 -3.38
CA ARG A 50 5.21 8.64 -2.42
C ARG A 50 4.39 7.65 -1.59
N SER A 51 3.26 8.08 -1.03
CA SER A 51 2.42 7.21 -0.20
C SER A 51 1.78 6.08 -1.01
N LEU A 52 1.36 6.35 -2.25
CA LEU A 52 0.85 5.31 -3.15
C LEU A 52 1.93 4.26 -3.48
N ARG A 53 3.19 4.66 -3.70
CA ARG A 53 4.30 3.73 -3.92
C ARG A 53 4.55 2.84 -2.71
N GLU A 54 4.46 3.39 -1.50
CA GLU A 54 4.66 2.59 -0.29
C GLU A 54 3.51 1.60 -0.08
N LEU A 55 2.26 2.00 -0.33
CA LEU A 55 1.13 1.09 -0.32
C LEU A 55 1.30 -0.06 -1.32
N ASP A 56 1.72 0.24 -2.55
CA ASP A 56 1.97 -0.78 -3.56
C ASP A 56 3.09 -1.76 -3.11
N ARG A 57 4.17 -1.23 -2.54
CA ARG A 57 5.27 -2.04 -1.99
C ARG A 57 4.79 -2.97 -0.87
N LEU A 58 3.94 -2.49 0.04
CA LEU A 58 3.38 -3.32 1.12
C LEU A 58 2.45 -4.42 0.59
N LYS A 59 1.71 -4.12 -0.48
CA LYS A 59 0.84 -5.11 -1.15
C LYS A 59 1.65 -6.20 -1.83
N GLU A 60 2.71 -5.85 -2.57
CA GLU A 60 3.60 -6.82 -3.20
C GLU A 60 4.35 -7.68 -2.17
N LYS A 61 4.72 -7.10 -1.02
CA LYS A 61 5.29 -7.86 0.10
C LYS A 61 4.32 -8.95 0.59
N LYS A 62 3.03 -8.62 0.76
CA LYS A 62 2.01 -9.63 1.14
C LYS A 62 1.91 -10.74 0.09
N LYS A 63 1.84 -10.36 -1.19
CA LYS A 63 1.72 -11.31 -2.29
C LYS A 63 2.90 -12.30 -2.31
N ALA A 64 4.13 -11.82 -2.16
CA ALA A 64 5.31 -12.68 -2.08
C ALA A 64 5.25 -13.65 -0.89
N GLU A 65 4.76 -13.21 0.26
CA GLU A 65 4.61 -14.08 1.44
C GLU A 65 3.51 -15.14 1.23
N ASP A 66 2.38 -14.76 0.64
CA ASP A 66 1.30 -15.69 0.30
C ASP A 66 1.78 -16.76 -0.71
N GLU A 67 2.58 -16.36 -1.71
CA GLU A 67 3.20 -17.26 -2.69
C GLU A 67 4.18 -18.24 -2.00
N LEU A 68 5.09 -17.76 -1.15
CA LEU A 68 6.01 -18.61 -0.39
C LEU A 68 5.27 -19.61 0.50
N ARG A 69 4.20 -19.15 1.16
CA ARG A 69 3.35 -20.01 2.00
C ARG A 69 2.69 -21.11 1.17
N HIS A 70 2.20 -20.77 -0.02
CA HIS A 70 1.59 -21.73 -0.94
C HIS A 70 2.59 -22.80 -1.39
N TYR A 71 3.79 -22.41 -1.81
CA TYR A 71 4.84 -23.37 -2.21
C TYR A 71 5.27 -24.28 -1.06
N SER A 72 5.37 -23.74 0.17
CA SER A 72 5.71 -24.52 1.36
C SER A 72 4.68 -25.61 1.64
N ILE A 73 3.39 -25.30 1.50
CA ILE A 73 2.29 -26.28 1.67
C ILE A 73 2.36 -27.37 0.59
N ILE A 74 2.65 -27.01 -0.67
CA ILE A 74 2.78 -27.99 -1.76
C ILE A 74 3.92 -28.97 -1.46
N LEU A 75 5.09 -28.47 -1.07
CA LEU A 75 6.26 -29.29 -0.78
C LEU A 75 6.02 -30.25 0.39
N ILE A 76 5.40 -29.76 1.48
CA ILE A 76 5.03 -30.61 2.62
C ILE A 76 4.05 -31.71 2.19
N THR A 77 3.05 -31.36 1.37
CA THR A 77 2.05 -32.33 0.90
C THR A 77 2.68 -33.40 0.00
N GLN A 78 3.63 -33.02 -0.86
CA GLN A 78 4.38 -33.97 -1.70
C GLN A 78 5.29 -34.90 -0.89
N GLN A 79 5.85 -34.42 0.22
CA GLN A 79 6.72 -35.22 1.10
C GLN A 79 5.94 -36.17 2.04
N LEU A 80 4.70 -35.84 2.40
CA LEU A 80 3.86 -36.66 3.28
C LEU A 80 2.92 -37.61 2.51
N GLY A 81 2.84 -37.49 1.18
CA GLY A 81 1.99 -38.31 0.30
C GLY A 81 2.72 -39.39 -0.48
N GLY A 82 3.98 -39.70 -0.15
CA GLY A 82 4.81 -40.75 -0.77
C GLY A 82 5.04 -41.94 0.14
#